data_AF-A0A8A3WWA5-F1
#
_entry.id   AF-A0A8A3WWA5-F1
#
_cell.length_a   1.000
_cell.length_b   1.000
_cell.length_c   1.000
_cell.angle_alpha   90.00
_cell.angle_beta   90.00
_cell.angle_gamma   90.00
#
_symmetry.space_group_name_H-M   'P 1'
#
loop_
_entity.id
_entity.type
_entity.pdbx_description
1 polymer ?
#
loop_
_entity_poly.entity_id
_entity_poly.type
_entity_poly.pdbx_seq_one_letter_code
_entity_poly.pdbx_strand_id
1 'polypeptide(L)'
;MSWQSEHLWIELIAGSRKKSNFCWAFILFLGSLGFLLVGISSYLDRNLISLFASQQIIFFPQGIVMSFYGIAGLFISSYLWCTILWNVGSG
;
A
#
# COMPACT_ATOMS: atom_id res chain seq x y z
N MET A 1 -2.67 -14.31 -48.98
CA MET A 1 -2.38 -13.00 -49.63
C MET A 1 -1.71 -12.13 -48.58
N SER A 2 -0.39 -12.05 -48.63
CA SER A 2 0.45 -11.28 -47.71
C SER A 2 0.24 -9.78 -47.95
N TRP A 3 -0.14 -9.06 -46.90
CA TRP A 3 0.07 -7.62 -46.82
C TRP A 3 1.06 -7.38 -45.68
N GLN A 4 2.35 -7.32 -46.05
CA GLN A 4 3.38 -6.74 -45.19
C GLN A 4 3.10 -5.25 -45.07
N SER A 5 2.59 -4.83 -43.92
CA SER A 5 2.70 -3.45 -43.46
C SER A 5 3.98 -3.33 -42.63
N GLU A 6 4.92 -2.55 -43.13
CA GLU A 6 6.21 -2.16 -42.57
C GLU A 6 6.22 -2.07 -41.02
N HIS A 7 6.91 -3.02 -40.38
CA HIS A 7 7.70 -2.92 -39.13
C HIS A 7 7.26 -1.99 -37.97
N LEU A 8 5.97 -1.87 -37.64
CA LEU A 8 5.58 -1.28 -36.35
C LEU A 8 5.39 -2.36 -35.29
N TRP A 9 6.45 -2.62 -34.52
CA TRP A 9 6.39 -3.39 -33.29
C TRP A 9 5.68 -2.58 -32.21
N ILE A 10 4.35 -2.66 -32.15
CA ILE A 10 3.57 -2.12 -31.03
C ILE A 10 3.57 -3.19 -29.94
N GLU A 11 4.60 -3.15 -29.10
CA GLU A 11 4.63 -3.94 -27.87
C GLU A 11 3.76 -3.23 -26.85
N LEU A 12 2.58 -3.78 -26.56
CA LEU A 12 1.70 -3.26 -25.51
C LEU A 12 2.42 -3.43 -24.17
N ILE A 13 3.07 -2.38 -23.68
CA ILE A 13 3.80 -2.45 -22.42
C ILE A 13 2.76 -2.50 -21.32
N ALA A 14 2.65 -3.67 -20.67
CA ALA A 14 1.87 -3.83 -19.46
C ALA A 14 2.47 -2.92 -18.37
N GLY A 15 1.92 -1.72 -18.24
CA GLY A 15 2.36 -0.68 -17.31
C GLY A 15 2.13 -1.05 -15.85
N SER A 16 1.56 -0.14 -15.05
CA SER A 16 1.37 -0.37 -13.60
C SER A 16 0.36 -1.48 -13.25
N ARG A 17 -0.42 -2.03 -14.20
CA ARG A 17 -1.40 -3.12 -13.97
C ARG A 17 -0.79 -4.51 -13.93
N LYS A 18 0.31 -4.69 -13.19
CA LYS A 18 0.86 -6.01 -12.89
C LYS A 18 0.18 -6.58 -11.64
N LYS A 19 -0.16 -7.87 -11.65
CA LYS A 19 -0.68 -8.58 -10.47
C LYS A 19 0.25 -8.43 -9.25
N SER A 20 1.57 -8.33 -9.48
CA SER A 20 2.56 -8.06 -8.44
C SER A 20 2.37 -6.69 -7.77
N ASN A 21 2.10 -5.62 -8.53
CA ASN A 21 1.83 -4.29 -7.95
C ASN A 21 0.58 -4.30 -7.08
N PHE A 22 -0.46 -5.05 -7.49
CA PHE A 22 -1.67 -5.21 -6.69
C PHE A 22 -1.38 -5.93 -5.35
N CYS A 23 -0.57 -6.99 -5.39
CA CYS A 23 -0.12 -7.70 -4.18
C CYS A 23 0.65 -6.76 -3.23
N TRP A 24 1.64 -6.02 -3.75
CA TRP A 24 2.43 -5.09 -2.96
C TRP A 24 1.61 -3.96 -2.34
N ALA A 25 0.73 -3.34 -3.12
CA ALA A 25 -0.12 -2.28 -2.58
C ALA A 25 -1.07 -2.81 -1.50
N PHE A 26 -1.61 -4.04 -1.65
CA PHE A 26 -2.46 -4.66 -0.63
C PHE A 26 -1.69 -4.97 0.66
N ILE A 27 -0.48 -5.53 0.55
CA ILE A 27 0.40 -5.79 1.71
C ILE A 27 0.75 -4.49 2.42
N LEU A 28 1.14 -3.45 1.68
CA LEU A 28 1.44 -2.13 2.24
C LEU A 28 0.22 -1.49 2.89
N PHE A 29 -0.95 -1.63 2.28
CA PHE A 29 -2.21 -1.13 2.84
C PHE A 29 -2.54 -1.80 4.18
N LEU A 30 -2.54 -3.13 4.22
CA LEU A 30 -2.84 -3.88 5.44
C LEU A 30 -1.80 -3.63 6.54
N GLY A 31 -0.51 -3.60 6.19
CA GLY A 31 0.56 -3.33 7.15
C GLY A 31 0.47 -1.92 7.73
N SER A 32 0.25 -0.91 6.89
CA SER A 32 0.12 0.48 7.32
C SER A 32 -1.14 0.72 8.16
N LEU A 33 -2.26 0.09 7.80
CA LEU A 33 -3.48 0.09 8.60
C LEU A 33 -3.27 -0.56 9.97
N GLY A 34 -2.53 -1.69 10.02
CA GLY A 34 -2.15 -2.35 11.27
C GLY A 34 -1.33 -1.44 12.19
N PHE A 35 -0.29 -0.79 11.67
CA PHE A 35 0.52 0.16 12.45
C PHE A 35 -0.29 1.35 12.97
N LEU A 36 -1.18 1.88 12.14
CA LEU A 36 -2.04 3.00 12.54
C LEU A 36 -3.03 2.57 13.63
N LEU A 37 -3.61 1.37 13.51
CA LEU A 37 -4.52 0.83 14.52
C LEU A 37 -3.82 0.57 15.86
N VAL A 38 -2.60 0.03 15.84
CA VAL A 38 -1.78 -0.15 17.06
C VAL A 38 -1.44 1.20 17.69
N GLY A 39 -1.08 2.21 16.88
CA GLY A 39 -0.81 3.56 17.34
C GLY A 39 -2.03 4.24 18.00
N ILE A 40 -3.21 4.14 17.37
CA ILE A 40 -4.47 4.66 17.93
C ILE A 40 -4.89 3.90 19.20
N SER A 41 -4.73 2.58 19.20
CA SER A 41 -5.01 1.73 20.37
C SER A 41 -4.13 2.13 21.57
N SER A 42 -2.85 2.43 21.32
CA SER A 42 -1.92 2.94 22.34
C SER A 42 -2.28 4.36 22.80
N TYR A 43 -2.80 5.23 21.93
CA TYR A 43 -3.28 6.57 22.32
C TYR A 43 -4.52 6.53 23.22
N LEU A 44 -5.46 5.62 22.94
CA LEU A 44 -6.71 5.49 23.68
C LEU A 44 -6.60 4.63 24.94
N ASP A 45 -5.43 4.04 25.21
CA ASP A 45 -5.18 3.08 26.30
C ASP A 45 -6.20 1.93 26.35
N ARG A 46 -6.81 1.62 25.19
CA ARG A 46 -7.80 0.55 25.04
C ARG A 46 -7.38 -0.37 23.92
N ASN A 47 -7.40 -1.68 24.18
CA ASN A 47 -7.19 -2.69 23.14
C ASN A 47 -8.34 -2.64 22.12
N LEU A 48 -8.21 -1.82 21.08
CA LEU A 48 -9.17 -1.77 19.97
C LEU A 48 -9.15 -3.05 19.14
N ILE A 49 -8.04 -3.79 19.18
CA ILE A 49 -7.85 -5.06 18.50
C ILE A 49 -7.44 -6.08 19.54
N SER A 50 -8.32 -7.04 19.86
CA SER A 50 -8.01 -8.20 20.73
C SER A 50 -6.82 -9.04 20.23
N LEU A 51 -6.50 -8.90 18.94
CA LEU A 51 -5.40 -9.60 18.24
C LEU A 51 -4.00 -9.07 18.62
N PHE A 52 -3.88 -7.85 19.16
CA PHE A 52 -2.62 -7.29 19.61
C PHE A 52 -2.78 -6.81 21.06
N ALA A 53 -1.94 -7.30 21.97
CA ALA A 53 -1.87 -6.85 23.36
C ALA A 53 -1.31 -5.41 23.42
N SER A 54 -2.11 -4.44 22.98
CA SER A 54 -1.76 -3.01 22.93
C SER A 54 -1.54 -2.42 24.33
N GLN A 55 -2.03 -3.06 25.38
CA GLN A 55 -1.83 -2.66 26.78
C GLN A 55 -0.35 -2.59 27.22
N GLN A 56 0.58 -3.22 26.48
CA GLN A 56 2.01 -3.16 26.82
C GLN A 56 2.79 -2.07 26.07
N ILE A 57 2.19 -1.42 25.06
CA ILE A 57 2.89 -0.42 24.25
C ILE A 57 2.59 0.97 24.81
N ILE A 58 3.60 1.58 25.44
CA ILE A 58 3.54 2.97 25.90
C ILE A 58 3.46 3.89 24.67
N PHE A 59 2.48 4.80 24.67
CA PHE A 59 2.22 5.70 23.54
C PHE A 59 3.46 6.53 23.16
N PHE A 60 4.17 7.03 24.16
CA PHE A 60 5.44 7.74 23.97
C PHE A 60 6.62 6.85 24.37
N PRO A 61 7.65 6.68 23.52
CA PRO A 61 7.81 7.18 22.15
C PRO A 61 7.29 6.22 21.07
N GLN A 62 7.07 4.95 21.41
CA GLN A 62 6.90 3.86 20.44
C GLN A 62 5.56 3.94 19.68
N GLY A 63 4.46 4.25 20.35
CA GLY A 63 3.13 4.37 19.72
C GLY A 63 3.06 5.52 18.70
N ILE A 64 3.72 6.65 18.96
CA ILE A 64 3.83 7.77 18.02
C ILE A 64 4.58 7.35 16.76
N VAL A 65 5.71 6.66 16.92
CA VAL A 65 6.51 6.17 15.79
C VAL A 65 5.72 5.17 14.95
N MET A 66 4.96 4.27 15.57
CA MET A 66 4.06 3.36 14.85
C MET A 66 2.96 4.10 14.09
N SER A 67 2.36 5.12 14.70
CA SER A 67 1.36 5.97 14.05
C SER A 67 1.94 6.69 12.83
N PHE A 68 3.14 7.25 12.96
CA PHE A 68 3.83 7.93 11.88
C PHE A 68 4.11 6.99 10.70
N TYR A 69 4.66 5.80 10.96
CA TYR A 69 4.89 4.80 9.91
C TYR A 69 3.58 4.29 9.28
N GLY A 70 2.51 4.15 10.06
CA GLY A 70 1.18 3.81 9.55
C GLY A 70 0.64 4.86 8.59
N ILE A 71 0.71 6.14 8.96
CA ILE A 71 0.26 7.24 8.10
C ILE A 71 1.10 7.31 6.81
N ALA A 72 2.43 7.28 6.92
CA ALA A 72 3.33 7.30 5.76
C ALA A 72 3.07 6.11 4.82
N GLY A 73 2.90 4.91 5.38
CA GLY A 73 2.58 3.70 4.62
C GLY A 73 1.23 3.78 3.92
N LEU A 74 0.21 4.40 4.53
CA LEU A 74 -1.10 4.61 3.91
C LEU A 74 -1.01 5.56 2.71
N PHE A 75 -0.23 6.64 2.81
CA PHE A 75 0.00 7.54 1.67
C PHE A 75 0.71 6.84 0.52
N ILE A 76 1.76 6.06 0.81
CA ILE A 76 2.50 5.30 -0.21
C ILE A 76 1.61 4.24 -0.86
N SER A 77 0.82 3.51 -0.07
CA SER A 77 -0.11 2.51 -0.57
C SER A 77 -1.21 3.15 -1.44
N SER A 78 -1.77 4.28 -1.00
CA SER A 78 -2.75 5.06 -1.77
C SER A 78 -2.18 5.51 -3.11
N TYR A 79 -0.95 6.04 -3.12
CA TYR A 79 -0.24 6.38 -4.35
C TYR A 79 -0.10 5.17 -5.29
N LEU A 80 0.31 4.01 -4.76
CA LEU A 80 0.47 2.80 -5.56
C LEU A 80 -0.88 2.29 -6.12
N TRP A 81 -1.96 2.47 -5.37
CA TRP A 81 -3.32 2.18 -5.85
C TRP A 81 -3.73 3.14 -6.96
N CYS A 82 -3.47 4.44 -6.81
CA CYS A 82 -3.71 5.43 -7.85
C CYS A 82 -2.94 5.12 -9.14
N THR A 83 -1.66 4.71 -9.05
CA THR A 83 -0.88 4.35 -10.24
C THR A 83 -1.44 3.11 -10.95
N ILE A 84 -1.95 2.14 -10.20
CA ILE A 84 -2.60 0.94 -10.76
C ILE A 84 -3.95 1.30 -11.42
N LEU A 85 -4.78 2.11 -10.76
CA LEU A 85 -6.10 2.53 -11.24
C LEU A 85 -5.98 3.29 -12.57
N TRP A 86 -5.11 4.29 -12.60
CA TRP A 86 -4.87 5.12 -13.78
C TRP A 86 -4.03 4.42 -14.86
N ASN A 87 -3.59 3.17 -14.61
CA ASN A 87 -2.71 2.41 -15.49
C ASN A 87 -1.48 3.22 -15.93
N VAL A 88 -0.89 3.96 -14.99
CA VAL A 88 0.25 4.83 -15.28
C VAL A 88 1.39 3.99 -15.87
N GLY A 89 1.94 4.44 -17.00
CA GLY A 89 3.02 3.75 -17.71
C GLY A 89 2.58 2.63 -18.66
N SER A 90 1.28 2.47 -18.95
CA SER A 90 0.85 1.65 -20.09
C SER A 90 0.91 2.47 -21.39
N GLY A 91 1.60 1.93 -22.40
CA GLY A 91 1.79 2.52 -23.73
C GLY A 91 2.24 1.47 -24.71
#